data_AF-A0A3B8Y5S4-F1
#
_entry.id   AF-A0A3B8Y5S4-F1
#
_cell.length_a   1.000
_cell.length_b   1.000
_cell.length_c   1.000
_cell.angle_alpha   90.00
_cell.angle_beta   90.00
_cell.angle_gamma   90.00
#
_symmetry.space_group_name_H-M   'P 1'
#
loop_
_entity.id
_entity.type
_entity.pdbx_description
1 polymer ?
#
loop_
_entity_poly.entity_id
_entity_poly.type
_entity_poly.pdbx_seq_one_letter_code
_entity_poly.pdbx_strand_id
1 'polypeptide(L)'
;MPLNYQSKQEKNFSMVDLIIGLLIVIIVIIIALHNLLENPESRQIRKPAERNLRAFAHGNKLEAWRCEAEDNDGDGAVLCKAKNRQGKTVMLKCSYEQRPEISPLCIIL
;
A
#
# COMPACT_ATOMS: atom_id res chain seq x y z
N MET A 1 16.66 -8.03 -65.98
CA MET A 1 16.97 -7.60 -64.60
C MET A 1 16.15 -8.46 -63.64
N PRO A 2 16.74 -9.36 -62.83
CA PRO A 2 15.97 -10.05 -61.80
C PRO A 2 16.06 -9.26 -60.47
N LEU A 3 14.90 -8.86 -59.94
CA LEU A 3 14.76 -8.39 -58.56
C LEU A 3 14.80 -9.63 -57.64
N ASN A 4 15.92 -9.79 -56.95
CA ASN A 4 16.13 -10.79 -55.91
C ASN A 4 15.34 -10.37 -54.67
N TYR A 5 14.18 -10.99 -54.45
CA TYR A 5 13.37 -10.80 -53.24
C TYR A 5 14.03 -11.55 -52.08
N GLN A 6 14.69 -10.80 -51.20
CA GLN A 6 15.39 -11.35 -50.04
C GLN A 6 14.43 -12.03 -49.05
N SER A 7 14.95 -13.11 -48.48
CA SER A 7 14.30 -14.08 -47.62
C SER A 7 13.49 -13.46 -46.47
N LYS A 8 12.25 -13.92 -46.37
CA LYS A 8 11.47 -13.85 -45.13
C LYS A 8 12.16 -14.77 -44.12
N GLN A 9 12.91 -14.18 -43.17
CA GLN A 9 13.43 -14.94 -42.02
C GLN A 9 12.26 -15.43 -41.18
N GLU A 10 11.87 -16.68 -41.38
CA GLU A 10 11.12 -17.41 -40.36
C GLU A 10 12.07 -17.64 -39.18
N LYS A 11 12.00 -16.75 -38.18
CA LYS A 11 12.63 -16.98 -36.90
C LYS A 11 11.93 -18.16 -36.25
N ASN A 12 12.51 -19.35 -36.41
CA ASN A 12 12.10 -20.52 -35.67
C ASN A 12 12.19 -20.20 -34.17
N PHE A 13 11.05 -20.07 -33.52
CA PHE A 13 10.94 -19.82 -32.10
C PHE A 13 11.59 -21.00 -31.37
N SER A 14 12.70 -20.76 -30.68
CA SER A 14 13.42 -21.82 -29.99
C SER A 14 12.63 -22.24 -28.75
N MET A 15 12.70 -23.53 -28.39
CA MET A 15 12.15 -24.01 -27.10
C MET A 15 12.68 -23.19 -25.91
N VAL A 16 13.91 -22.69 -26.02
CA VAL A 16 14.53 -21.81 -25.03
C VAL A 16 13.80 -20.47 -24.91
N ASP A 17 13.40 -19.88 -26.05
CA ASP A 17 12.67 -18.60 -26.07
C ASP A 17 11.28 -18.74 -25.42
N LEU A 18 10.67 -19.92 -25.57
CA LEU A 18 9.38 -20.24 -24.96
C LEU A 18 9.49 -20.38 -23.43
N ILE A 19 10.56 -21.02 -22.93
CA ILE A 19 10.84 -21.13 -21.49
C ILE A 19 11.12 -19.74 -20.88
N ILE A 20 11.91 -18.91 -21.57
CA ILE A 20 12.21 -17.54 -21.10
C ILE A 20 10.95 -16.69 -21.09
N GLY A 21 10.12 -16.76 -22.14
CA GLY A 21 8.85 -16.04 -22.20
C GLY A 21 7.90 -16.44 -21.07
N LEU A 22 7.79 -17.74 -20.78
CA LEU A 22 6.97 -18.25 -19.68
C LEU A 22 7.43 -17.70 -18.32
N LEU A 23 8.74 -17.69 -18.05
CA LEU A 23 9.31 -17.14 -16.82
C LEU A 23 8.96 -15.66 -16.65
N ILE A 24 9.09 -14.86 -17.71
CA ILE A 24 8.76 -13.43 -17.67
C ILE A 24 7.27 -13.24 -17.33
N VAL A 25 6.38 -14.00 -17.97
CA VAL A 25 4.93 -13.92 -17.72
C VAL A 25 4.60 -14.28 -16.28
N ILE A 26 5.20 -15.33 -15.72
CA ILE A 26 5.01 -15.72 -14.32
C ILE A 26 5.43 -14.60 -13.36
N ILE A 27 6.59 -13.97 -13.58
CA ILE A 27 7.08 -12.87 -12.75
C ILE A 27 6.10 -11.69 -12.78
N VAL A 28 5.63 -11.30 -13.97
CA VAL A 28 4.66 -10.22 -14.14
C VAL A 28 3.35 -10.53 -13.41
N ILE A 29 2.85 -11.78 -13.51
CA ILE A 29 1.63 -12.22 -12.81
C ILE A 29 1.80 -12.14 -11.30
N ILE A 30 2.94 -12.59 -10.75
CA ILE A 30 3.21 -12.52 -9.30
C ILE A 30 3.21 -11.06 -8.83
N ILE A 31 3.89 -10.17 -9.55
CA ILE A 31 3.93 -8.73 -9.20
C ILE A 31 2.53 -8.11 -9.29
N ALA A 32 1.78 -8.43 -10.34
CA ALA A 32 0.42 -7.94 -10.54
C ALA A 32 -0.51 -8.42 -9.43
N LEU A 33 -0.46 -9.71 -9.06
CA LEU A 33 -1.21 -10.29 -7.95
C LEU A 33 -0.83 -9.62 -6.63
N HIS A 34 0.45 -9.43 -6.34
CA HIS A 34 0.87 -8.75 -5.11
C HIS A 34 0.35 -7.31 -5.03
N ASN A 35 0.36 -6.56 -6.13
CA ASN A 35 -0.18 -5.20 -6.15
C ASN A 35 -1.72 -5.17 -6.13
N LEU A 36 -2.38 -6.17 -6.71
CA LEU A 36 -3.85 -6.26 -6.75
C LEU A 36 -4.42 -6.75 -5.41
N LEU A 37 -3.72 -7.67 -4.73
CA LEU A 37 -4.05 -8.16 -3.39
C LEU A 37 -3.62 -7.20 -2.28
N GLU A 38 -2.83 -6.15 -2.58
CA GLU A 38 -2.59 -5.08 -1.62
C GLU A 38 -3.91 -4.33 -1.39
N ASN A 39 -4.58 -4.74 -0.30
CA ASN A 39 -6.00 -4.50 -0.08
C ASN A 39 -6.34 -3.00 -0.21
N PRO A 40 -7.17 -2.59 -1.20
CA PRO A 40 -7.48 -1.18 -1.41
C PRO A 40 -8.20 -0.56 -0.20
N GLU A 41 -8.96 -1.35 0.56
CA GLU A 41 -9.58 -0.92 1.81
C GLU A 41 -8.55 -0.48 2.84
N SER A 42 -7.43 -1.22 2.92
CA SER A 42 -6.35 -0.87 3.83
C SER A 42 -5.75 0.51 3.53
N ARG A 43 -5.72 0.89 2.25
CA ARG A 43 -5.29 2.22 1.79
C ARG A 43 -6.32 3.29 2.08
N GLN A 44 -7.61 2.96 1.97
CA GLN A 44 -8.72 3.86 2.25
C GLN A 44 -8.87 4.14 3.75
N ILE A 45 -8.54 3.18 4.61
CA ILE A 45 -8.52 3.32 6.07
C ILE A 45 -7.25 4.06 6.54
N ARG A 46 -6.08 3.63 6.08
CA ARG A 46 -4.80 4.13 6.59
C ARG A 46 -4.53 5.60 6.29
N LYS A 47 -4.87 6.08 5.08
CA LYS A 47 -4.63 7.48 4.68
C LYS A 47 -5.37 8.50 5.57
N PRO A 48 -6.69 8.40 5.79
CA PRO A 48 -7.39 9.29 6.70
C PRO A 48 -6.93 9.15 8.15
N ALA A 49 -6.68 7.94 8.64
CA ALA A 49 -6.11 7.73 9.98
C ALA A 49 -4.75 8.42 10.16
N GLU A 50 -3.83 8.31 9.18
CA GLU A 50 -2.53 8.98 9.21
C GLU A 50 -2.68 10.52 9.18
N ARG A 51 -3.65 11.06 8.45
CA ARG A 51 -3.94 12.52 8.46
C ARG A 51 -4.40 12.96 9.84
N ASN A 52 -5.31 12.21 10.46
CA ASN A 52 -5.83 12.49 11.79
C ASN A 52 -4.74 12.38 12.85
N LEU A 53 -3.88 11.36 12.74
CA LEU A 53 -2.68 11.21 13.56
C LEU A 53 -1.76 12.42 13.46
N ARG A 54 -1.48 12.92 12.25
CA ARG A 54 -0.62 14.10 12.07
C ARG A 54 -1.22 15.36 12.70
N ALA A 55 -2.53 15.57 12.55
CA ALA A 55 -3.22 16.70 13.16
C ALA A 55 -3.16 16.62 14.70
N PHE A 56 -3.47 15.45 15.27
CA PHE A 56 -3.40 15.20 16.70
C PHE A 56 -1.97 15.36 17.24
N ALA A 57 -0.99 14.77 16.56
CA ALA A 57 0.41 14.80 16.96
C ALA A 57 0.96 16.22 16.97
N HIS A 58 0.59 17.04 15.98
CA HIS A 58 0.98 18.45 15.93
C HIS A 58 0.48 19.23 17.15
N GLY A 59 -0.81 19.09 17.51
CA GLY A 59 -1.38 19.74 18.70
C GLY A 59 -0.76 19.26 20.03
N ASN A 60 -0.32 18.00 20.08
CA ASN A 60 0.18 17.35 21.30
C ASN A 60 1.72 17.27 21.38
N LYS A 61 2.45 17.94 20.47
CA LYS A 61 3.93 17.92 20.42
C LYS A 61 4.50 16.49 20.28
N LEU A 62 3.78 15.63 19.56
CA LEU A 62 4.21 14.29 19.18
C LEU A 62 4.67 14.27 17.72
N GLU A 63 5.46 13.28 17.36
CA GLU A 63 5.86 12.99 15.98
C GLU A 63 5.02 11.81 15.47
N ALA A 64 4.13 12.06 14.51
CA ALA A 64 3.32 11.02 13.89
C ALA A 64 4.22 10.00 13.17
N TRP A 65 4.04 8.71 13.44
CA TRP A 65 4.91 7.67 12.90
C TRP A 65 4.20 6.78 11.87
N ARG A 66 3.23 5.96 12.29
CA ARG A 66 2.53 5.03 11.40
C ARG A 66 1.19 4.61 11.98
N CYS A 67 0.21 4.35 11.10
CA CYS A 67 -1.04 3.68 11.44
C CYS A 67 -1.11 2.28 10.83
N GLU A 68 -1.81 1.40 11.51
CA GLU A 68 -2.25 0.11 10.98
C GLU A 68 -3.23 0.34 9.84
N ALA A 69 -3.32 -0.66 8.96
CA ALA A 69 -4.10 -0.58 7.74
C ALA A 69 -5.38 -1.42 7.84
N GLU A 70 -5.69 -1.93 9.02
CA GLU A 70 -6.84 -2.80 9.28
C GLU A 70 -7.49 -2.37 10.58
N ASP A 71 -8.82 -2.30 10.58
CA ASP A 71 -9.62 -2.08 11.77
C ASP A 71 -9.98 -3.44 12.34
N ASN A 72 -9.24 -3.86 13.36
CA ASN A 72 -9.45 -5.15 14.02
C ASN A 72 -10.73 -5.18 14.88
N ASP A 73 -11.22 -4.01 15.29
CA ASP A 73 -12.35 -3.88 16.23
C ASP A 73 -13.67 -3.54 15.50
N GLY A 74 -13.60 -3.12 14.23
CA GLY A 74 -14.74 -2.71 13.42
C GLY A 74 -15.42 -1.44 13.92
N ASP A 75 -14.70 -0.59 14.66
CA ASP A 75 -15.24 0.60 15.32
C ASP A 75 -15.00 1.91 14.57
N GLY A 76 -14.46 1.83 13.36
CA GLY A 76 -14.15 3.01 12.53
C GLY A 76 -12.86 3.71 12.95
N ALA A 77 -11.98 3.02 13.69
CA ALA A 77 -10.68 3.51 14.09
C ALA A 77 -9.58 2.46 13.95
N VAL A 78 -8.34 2.93 13.81
CA VAL A 78 -7.16 2.05 13.73
C VAL A 78 -6.10 2.45 14.74
N LEU A 79 -5.28 1.48 15.10
CA LEU A 79 -4.12 1.69 15.94
C LEU A 79 -3.05 2.48 15.18
N CYS A 80 -2.56 3.52 15.83
CA CYS A 80 -1.54 4.42 15.34
C CYS A 80 -0.44 4.58 16.39
N LYS A 81 0.75 4.90 15.91
CA LYS A 81 1.95 5.12 16.73
C LYS A 81 2.46 6.53 16.49
N ALA A 82 2.79 7.22 17.57
CA ALA A 82 3.53 8.47 17.54
C ALA A 82 4.73 8.39 18.48
N LYS A 83 5.70 9.28 18.35
CA LYS A 83 6.82 9.41 19.27
C LYS A 83 6.71 10.69 20.06
N ASN A 84 7.04 10.64 21.34
CA ASN A 84 7.20 11.86 22.14
C ASN A 84 8.60 12.47 21.92
N ARG A 85 8.87 13.64 22.51
CA ARG A 85 10.17 14.33 22.41
C ARG A 85 11.36 13.54 22.96
N GLN A 86 11.10 12.51 23.76
CA GLN A 86 12.12 11.61 24.32
C GLN A 86 12.32 10.36 23.43
N GLY A 87 11.67 10.28 22.27
CA GLY A 87 11.72 9.14 21.37
C GLY A 87 10.89 7.94 21.83
N LYS A 88 10.12 8.04 22.91
CA LYS A 88 9.24 6.98 23.40
C LYS A 88 7.99 6.89 22.51
N THR A 89 7.68 5.67 22.08
CA THR A 89 6.48 5.38 21.31
C THR A 89 5.24 5.48 22.20
N VAL A 90 4.23 6.19 21.71
CA VAL A 90 2.89 6.32 22.28
C VAL A 90 1.91 5.67 21.32
N MET A 91 1.05 4.81 21.85
CA MET A 91 -0.04 4.19 21.09
C MET A 91 -1.26 5.09 21.13
N LEU A 92 -1.90 5.23 19.98
CA LEU A 92 -3.06 6.07 19.75
C LEU A 92 -4.09 5.25 18.99
N LYS A 93 -5.38 5.47 19.26
CA LYS A 93 -6.46 4.99 18.42
C LYS A 93 -6.99 6.17 17.63
N CYS A 94 -6.86 6.14 16.31
CA CYS A 94 -7.26 7.24 15.42
C CYS A 94 -8.40 6.82 14.53
N SER A 95 -9.47 7.61 14.52
CA SER A 95 -10.62 7.33 13.65
C SER A 95 -10.26 7.59 12.18
N TYR A 96 -10.77 6.77 11.28
CA TYR A 96 -10.67 6.99 9.83
C TYR A 96 -12.02 7.38 9.20
N GLU A 97 -13.13 7.13 9.89
CA GLU A 97 -14.46 7.62 9.52
C GLU A 97 -14.74 8.99 10.15
N GLN A 98 -15.20 9.95 9.35
CA GLN A 98 -15.74 11.19 9.91
C GLN A 98 -17.18 10.94 10.40
N ARG A 99 -17.31 10.35 11.59
CA ARG A 99 -18.60 10.33 12.29
C ARG A 99 -18.75 11.64 13.06
N PRO A 100 -19.79 12.46 12.78
CA PRO A 100 -19.97 13.76 13.43
C PRO A 100 -20.28 13.67 14.94
N GLU A 101 -20.55 12.48 15.47
CA GLU A 101 -21.04 12.28 16.85
C GLU A 101 -19.99 11.72 17.84
N ILE A 102 -18.78 11.38 17.41
CA ILE A 102 -17.77 10.76 18.29
C ILE A 102 -16.50 11.59 18.27
N SER A 103 -16.17 12.18 19.42
CA SER A 103 -14.86 12.21 20.12
C SER A 103 -13.54 12.23 19.31
N PRO A 104 -12.46 12.80 19.87
CA PRO A 104 -11.36 13.42 19.12
C PRO A 104 -10.74 12.54 18.02
N LEU A 105 -10.25 13.20 16.97
CA LEU A 105 -9.54 12.63 15.79
C LEU A 105 -8.61 11.45 16.14
N CYS A 106 -7.96 11.50 17.31
CA CYS A 106 -7.28 10.37 17.94
C CYS A 106 -7.39 10.42 19.47
N ILE A 107 -7.27 9.27 20.13
CA ILE A 107 -7.22 9.11 21.58
C ILE A 107 -5.93 8.36 21.95
N ILE A 108 -5.25 8.77 23.04
CA ILE A 108 -4.08 8.05 23.57
C ILE A 108 -4.55 6.83 24.35
N LEU A 109 -3.92 5.68 24.12
CA LEU A 109 -4.16 4.43 24.83
C LEU A 109 -3.23 4.27 26.04
#